data_AF-A0A919ZBW3-F1
#
_entry.id   AF-A0A919ZBW3-F1
#
_cell.length_a   1.000
_cell.length_b   1.000
_cell.length_c   1.000
_cell.angle_alpha   90.00
_cell.angle_beta   90.00
_cell.angle_gamma   90.00
#
_symmetry.space_group_name_H-M   'P 1'
#
loop_
_entity.id
_entity.type
_entity.pdbx_description
1 polymer ?
#
loop_
_entity_poly.entity_id
_entity_poly.type
_entity_poly.pdbx_seq_one_letter_code
_entity_poly.pdbx_strand_id
1 'polypeptide(L)'
;MKKAKPFYKSSAWLKCRAFVLERDNYLCQPCLRIKKMTPATIVHHIKTIEEAPDLALDPENQESICAACHNKEHPEKGGGKKEPETERKAVIVRAKPNRERW
;
A
#
# COMPACT_ATOMS: atom_id res chain seq x y z
N MET A 1 4.26 -25.88 2.37
CA MET A 1 3.38 -24.98 1.59
C MET A 1 2.41 -24.31 2.56
N LYS A 2 2.40 -22.97 2.68
CA LYS A 2 1.45 -22.27 3.56
C LYS A 2 0.02 -22.43 2.98
N LYS A 3 -0.87 -23.14 3.67
CA LYS A 3 -2.27 -23.28 3.24
C LYS A 3 -2.97 -21.93 3.40
N ALA A 4 -3.49 -21.37 2.30
CA ALA A 4 -4.37 -20.20 2.39
C ALA A 4 -5.64 -20.58 3.18
N LYS A 5 -5.99 -19.80 4.21
CA LYS A 5 -7.16 -20.06 5.07
C LYS A 5 -8.43 -20.18 4.19
N PRO A 6 -9.32 -21.15 4.40
CA PRO A 6 -10.52 -21.38 3.57
C PRO A 6 -11.37 -20.12 3.34
N PHE A 7 -11.43 -19.23 4.33
CA PHE A 7 -12.10 -17.93 4.26
C PHE A 7 -11.72 -17.11 3.02
N TYR A 8 -10.41 -16.96 2.74
CA TYR A 8 -9.92 -16.14 1.64
C TYR A 8 -10.20 -16.75 0.25
N LYS A 9 -10.67 -18.00 0.19
CA LYS A 9 -11.14 -18.66 -1.03
C LYS A 9 -12.65 -18.69 -1.15
N SER A 10 -13.39 -18.25 -0.13
CA SER A 10 -14.84 -18.26 -0.13
C SER A 10 -15.38 -17.28 -1.18
N SER A 11 -16.50 -17.63 -1.81
CA SER A 11 -17.19 -16.77 -2.76
C SER A 11 -17.67 -15.46 -2.11
N ALA A 12 -18.09 -15.52 -0.85
CA ALA A 12 -18.50 -14.37 -0.06
C ALA A 12 -17.35 -13.35 0.08
N TRP A 13 -16.15 -13.83 0.46
CA TRP A 13 -14.97 -12.97 0.54
C TRP A 13 -14.59 -12.38 -0.82
N LEU A 14 -14.59 -13.18 -1.89
CA LEU A 14 -14.22 -12.69 -3.22
C LEU A 14 -15.16 -11.59 -3.73
N LYS A 15 -16.47 -11.72 -3.46
CA LYS A 15 -17.48 -10.69 -3.78
C LYS A 15 -17.28 -9.43 -2.95
N CYS A 16 -17.13 -9.57 -1.63
CA CYS A 16 -16.89 -8.43 -0.74
C CYS A 16 -15.61 -7.69 -1.12
N ARG A 17 -14.52 -8.42 -1.39
CA ARG A 17 -13.26 -7.86 -1.87
C ARG A 17 -13.43 -7.08 -3.18
N ALA A 18 -14.18 -7.62 -4.14
CA ALA A 18 -14.42 -6.93 -5.40
C ALA A 18 -15.20 -5.62 -5.18
N PHE A 19 -16.25 -5.66 -4.36
CA PHE A 19 -17.04 -4.48 -3.98
C PHE A 19 -16.18 -3.40 -3.31
N VAL A 20 -15.34 -3.77 -2.33
CA VAL A 20 -14.46 -2.82 -1.62
C VAL A 20 -13.46 -2.17 -2.57
N LEU A 21 -12.86 -2.94 -3.48
CA LEU A 21 -11.95 -2.39 -4.50
C LEU A 21 -12.65 -1.44 -5.46
N GLU A 22 -13.86 -1.78 -5.90
CA GLU A 22 -14.66 -0.94 -6.80
C GLU A 22 -15.10 0.36 -6.11
N ARG A 23 -15.62 0.28 -4.87
CA ARG A 23 -15.94 1.43 -4.01
C ARG A 23 -14.76 2.40 -3.89
N ASP A 24 -13.58 1.84 -3.69
CA ASP A 24 -12.34 2.58 -3.48
C ASP A 24 -11.68 3.03 -4.79
N ASN A 25 -12.34 2.84 -5.94
CA ASN A 25 -11.82 3.11 -7.29
C ASN A 25 -10.45 2.46 -7.55
N TYR A 26 -10.19 1.31 -6.93
CA TYR A 26 -8.91 0.61 -6.96
C TYR A 26 -7.72 1.46 -6.46
N LEU A 27 -7.98 2.47 -5.63
CA LEU A 27 -6.97 3.34 -5.05
C LEU A 27 -6.72 3.01 -3.57
N CYS A 28 -5.45 3.12 -3.18
CA CYS A 28 -5.01 2.98 -1.80
C CYS A 28 -5.55 4.13 -0.96
N GLN A 29 -6.47 3.85 -0.05
CA GLN A 29 -7.14 4.87 0.77
C GLN A 29 -6.17 5.62 1.71
N PRO A 30 -5.20 4.99 2.39
CA PRO A 30 -4.18 5.72 3.15
C PRO A 30 -3.33 6.67 2.29
N CYS A 31 -3.00 6.27 1.06
CA CYS A 31 -2.25 7.14 0.15
C CYS A 31 -3.13 8.29 -0.35
N LEU A 32 -4.41 8.02 -0.63
CA LEU A 32 -5.36 9.04 -1.06
C LEU A 32 -5.59 10.11 0.01
N ARG A 33 -5.64 9.73 1.30
CA ARG A 33 -5.70 10.67 2.44
C ARG A 33 -4.56 11.69 2.46
N ILE A 34 -3.38 11.30 1.97
CA ILE A 34 -2.20 12.18 1.84
C ILE A 34 -2.03 12.75 0.42
N LYS A 35 -3.12 12.77 -0.37
CA LYS A 35 -3.16 13.27 -1.76
C LYS A 35 -2.21 12.55 -2.73
N LYS A 36 -1.88 11.29 -2.44
CA LYS A 36 -1.08 10.43 -3.32
C LYS A 36 -1.97 9.38 -3.99
N MET A 37 -2.08 9.43 -5.30
CA MET A 37 -2.75 8.39 -6.07
C MET A 37 -1.82 7.17 -6.18
N THR A 38 -2.20 6.06 -5.57
CA THR A 38 -1.45 4.80 -5.64
C THR A 38 -2.44 3.66 -5.81
N PRO A 39 -2.25 2.75 -6.77
CA PRO A 39 -3.12 1.60 -6.94
C PRO A 39 -3.16 0.74 -5.68
N ALA A 40 -4.36 0.30 -5.29
CA ALA A 40 -4.55 -0.71 -4.26
C ALA A 40 -4.30 -2.11 -4.84
N THR A 41 -3.62 -2.95 -4.08
CA THR A 41 -3.34 -4.35 -4.47
C THR A 41 -3.99 -5.34 -3.51
N ILE A 42 -4.34 -4.89 -2.30
CA ILE A 42 -4.80 -5.70 -1.18
C ILE A 42 -6.01 -5.02 -0.55
N VAL A 43 -6.98 -5.81 -0.08
CA VAL A 43 -8.03 -5.34 0.84
C VAL A 43 -7.62 -5.78 2.24
N HIS A 44 -7.52 -4.84 3.16
CA HIS A 44 -7.08 -5.04 4.52
C HIS A 44 -8.24 -4.90 5.50
N HIS A 45 -8.27 -5.76 6.52
CA HIS A 45 -9.23 -5.69 7.62
C HIS A 45 -8.73 -4.72 8.69
N ILE A 46 -9.52 -3.71 9.05
CA ILE A 46 -9.17 -2.70 10.08
C ILE A 46 -9.10 -3.38 11.46
N LYS A 47 -10.13 -4.13 11.83
CA LYS A 47 -10.11 -5.10 12.92
C LYS A 47 -9.88 -6.48 12.33
N THR A 48 -8.90 -7.22 12.86
CA THR A 48 -8.54 -8.52 12.32
C THR A 48 -9.71 -9.51 12.43
N ILE A 49 -9.73 -10.54 11.57
CA ILE A 49 -10.76 -11.58 11.60
C ILE A 49 -10.76 -12.31 12.95
N GLU A 50 -9.59 -12.44 13.60
CA GLU A 50 -9.46 -13.03 14.93
C GLU A 50 -10.11 -12.16 16.03
N GLU A 51 -10.06 -10.84 15.92
CA GLU A 51 -10.63 -9.90 16.90
C GLU A 51 -12.14 -9.67 16.70
N ALA A 52 -12.59 -9.63 15.45
CA ALA A 52 -13.98 -9.34 15.09
C ALA A 52 -14.45 -10.23 13.91
N PRO A 53 -14.71 -11.53 14.15
CA PRO A 53 -15.10 -12.47 13.10
C PRO A 53 -16.45 -12.14 12.46
N ASP A 54 -17.34 -11.49 13.20
CA ASP A 54 -18.62 -10.95 12.75
C ASP A 54 -18.45 -9.83 11.71
N LEU A 55 -17.33 -9.10 11.75
CA LEU A 55 -17.00 -8.02 10.81
C LEU A 55 -16.12 -8.51 9.64
N ALA A 56 -15.90 -9.81 9.49
CA ALA A 56 -14.97 -10.35 8.49
C ALA A 56 -15.41 -10.06 7.04
N LEU A 57 -16.72 -9.91 6.80
CA LEU A 57 -17.32 -9.58 5.50
C LEU A 57 -17.94 -8.19 5.46
N ASP A 58 -17.76 -7.38 6.51
CA ASP A 58 -18.25 -6.01 6.58
C ASP A 58 -17.33 -5.08 5.75
N PRO A 59 -17.84 -4.40 4.71
CA PRO A 59 -17.07 -3.44 3.93
C PRO A 59 -16.57 -2.24 4.73
N GLU A 60 -17.23 -1.86 5.83
CA GLU A 60 -16.79 -0.75 6.69
C GLU A 60 -15.56 -1.12 7.53
N ASN A 61 -15.39 -2.42 7.82
CA ASN A 61 -14.19 -2.96 8.45
C ASN A 61 -13.08 -3.28 7.44
N GLN A 62 -13.21 -2.86 6.17
CA GLN A 62 -12.28 -3.19 5.10
C GLN A 62 -11.83 -1.95 4.32
N GLU A 63 -10.54 -1.92 3.99
CA GLU A 63 -9.93 -0.80 3.26
C GLU A 63 -9.01 -1.30 2.14
N SER A 64 -9.15 -0.72 0.95
CA SER A 64 -8.23 -0.97 -0.17
C SER A 64 -6.90 -0.26 0.05
N ILE A 65 -5.81 -1.01 0.11
CA ILE A 65 -4.47 -0.49 0.37
C ILE A 65 -3.41 -1.04 -0.59
N CYS A 66 -2.31 -0.31 -0.75
CA CYS A 66 -1.13 -0.78 -1.48
C CYS A 66 -0.25 -1.67 -0.60
N ALA A 67 0.60 -2.50 -1.21
CA ALA A 67 1.52 -3.37 -0.48
C ALA A 67 2.42 -2.63 0.53
N ALA A 68 2.86 -1.41 0.19
CA ALA A 68 3.68 -0.60 1.09
C ALA A 68 2.93 -0.14 2.34
N CYS A 69 1.65 0.22 2.22
CA CYS A 69 0.80 0.53 3.37
C CYS A 69 0.49 -0.74 4.17
N HIS A 70 0.15 -1.84 3.51
CA HIS A 70 -0.11 -3.12 4.18
C HIS A 70 1.08 -3.59 5.03
N ASN A 71 2.31 -3.43 4.53
CA ASN A 71 3.50 -3.82 5.28
C ASN A 71 3.80 -2.89 6.48
N LYS A 72 3.31 -1.65 6.47
CA LYS A 72 3.43 -0.74 7.63
C LYS A 72 2.50 -1.15 8.76
N GLU A 73 1.33 -1.68 8.43
CA GLU A 73 0.36 -2.23 9.41
C GLU A 73 0.81 -3.59 9.98
N HIS A 74 1.69 -4.31 9.26
CA HIS A 74 2.27 -5.59 9.69
C HIS A 74 3.81 -5.53 9.81
N PRO A 75 4.35 -4.71 10.72
CA PRO A 75 5.79 -4.57 10.89
C PRO A 75 6.48 -5.89 11.28
N GLU A 76 5.77 -6.83 11.93
CA GLU A 76 6.25 -8.16 12.29
C GLU A 76 6.60 -9.04 11.08
N LYS A 77 6.08 -8.69 9.89
CA LYS A 77 6.34 -9.40 8.62
C LYS A 77 7.41 -8.71 7.77
N GLY A 78 7.87 -7.52 8.16
CA GLY A 78 8.81 -6.69 7.41
C GLY A 78 10.26 -6.90 7.82
N GLY A 79 10.96 -7.88 7.23
CA GLY A 79 12.39 -8.13 7.45
C GLY A 79 13.36 -7.15 6.77
N GLY A 80 12.98 -5.88 6.59
CA GLY A 80 13.83 -4.87 5.94
C GLY A 80 14.01 -3.65 6.84
N LYS A 81 15.20 -3.50 7.43
CA LYS A 81 15.60 -2.24 8.06
C LYS A 81 15.49 -1.14 7.01
N LYS A 82 14.81 -0.03 7.31
CA LYS A 82 14.90 1.16 6.47
C LYS A 82 16.34 1.64 6.52
N GLU A 83 17.07 1.55 5.40
CA GLU A 83 18.31 2.29 5.25
C GLU A 83 17.98 3.78 5.38
N PRO A 84 18.77 4.56 6.15
CA PRO A 84 18.52 5.98 6.32
C PRO A 84 18.52 6.68 4.96
N GLU A 85 17.54 7.54 4.74
CA GLU A 85 17.41 8.35 3.53
C GLU A 85 18.62 9.28 3.44
N THR A 86 19.60 8.93 2.61
CA THR A 86 20.80 9.74 2.43
C THR A 86 20.44 11.00 1.67
N GLU A 87 20.77 12.17 2.25
CA GLU A 87 20.66 13.47 1.58
C GLU A 87 21.46 13.44 0.28
N ARG A 88 20.76 13.41 -0.86
CA ARG A 88 21.39 13.45 -2.17
C ARG A 88 21.85 14.88 -2.43
N LYS A 89 23.11 15.21 -2.16
CA LYS A 89 23.67 16.52 -2.51
C LYS A 89 23.74 16.65 -4.03
N ALA A 90 22.91 17.51 -4.61
CA ALA A 90 23.00 17.86 -6.03
C ALA A 90 24.33 18.57 -6.31
N VAL A 91 25.15 18.01 -7.20
CA VAL A 91 26.39 18.65 -7.65
C VAL A 91 26.03 19.66 -8.75
N ILE A 92 26.03 20.94 -8.42
CA ILE A 92 25.82 22.02 -9.40
C ILE A 92 27.15 22.24 -10.16
N VAL A 93 27.25 21.68 -11.37
CA VAL A 93 28.39 21.95 -12.26
C VAL A 93 28.17 23.30 -12.92
N ARG A 94 28.97 24.31 -12.56
CA ARG A 94 29.01 25.60 -13.25
C ARG A 94 29.97 25.51 -14.44
N ALA A 95 29.44 25.42 -15.65
CA ALA A 95 30.24 25.54 -16.87
C ALA A 95 30.51 27.02 -17.18
N LYS A 96 31.77 27.37 -17.47
CA LYS A 96 32.12 28.69 -18.02
C LYS A 96 31.96 28.63 -19.55
N PRO A 97 31.30 29.62 -20.18
CA PRO A 97 31.20 29.65 -21.64
C PRO A 97 32.59 29.79 -22.26
N ASN A 98 32.80 29.08 -23.37
CA ASN A 98 34.03 29.22 -24.15
C ASN A 98 34.11 30.67 -24.63
N ARG A 99 35.22 31.36 -24.34
CA ARG A 99 35.47 32.67 -24.93
C ARG A 99 35.78 32.41 -26.41
N GLU A 100 34.83 32.73 -27.27
CA GLU A 100 35.02 32.69 -28.71
C GLU A 100 36.33 33.39 -29.05
N ARG A 101 37.22 32.63 -29.69
CA ARG A 101 38.45 33.16 -30.29
C ARG A 101 38.20 33.11 -31.78
N TRP A 102 37.75 34.24 -32.31
CA TRP A 102 37.67 34.51 -33.75
C TRP A 102 39.09 34.68 -34.28
#